data_AF-A0A1H8K1Z1-F1
#
_entry.id   AF-A0A1H8K1Z1-F1
#
_cell.length_a   1.000
_cell.length_b   1.000
_cell.length_c   1.000
_cell.angle_alpha   90.00
_cell.angle_beta   90.00
_cell.angle_gamma   90.00
#
_symmetry.space_group_name_H-M   'P 1'
#
loop_
_entity.id
_entity.type
_entity.pdbx_description
1 polymer ?
#
loop_
_entity_poly.entity_id
_entity_poly.type
_entity_poly.pdbx_seq_one_letter_code
_entity_poly.pdbx_strand_id
1 'polypeptide(L)'
;MTEFYIILAVCLAIFLNQSSRIGRAIGTLTAALALVMIAYSILIANFDGTFAAIPTDAELGDRIKPFVLNAQAGVASLAALFLLWATYRQGKRHVTDPLPLRNTDTHFGRVSRYAHWIIGVLILILVPMGLFVSILAPDHPARPAFLATHQMLGLTVLLLVACRMLWLLQSPAPLMRADIQPLQRKLAKATHLALYGIMLGFPVTGVLLTVWDGNPLEVFGWSLSDRFTPNSQLAESAAILHNLVLPAVFYLAVAAHLGAVTVHHFAERRLLDVRRMLR
;
A
#
# COMPACT_ATOMS: atom_id res chain seq x y z
N MET A 1 7.23 12.99 -10.72
CA MET A 1 6.87 11.57 -10.51
C MET A 1 5.77 11.41 -9.46
N THR A 2 5.86 12.04 -8.29
CA THR A 2 4.87 11.97 -7.21
C THR A 2 3.42 12.20 -7.66
N GLU A 3 3.16 13.26 -8.42
CA GLU A 3 1.82 13.63 -8.89
C GLU A 3 1.17 12.53 -9.72
N PHE A 4 1.95 11.86 -10.57
CA PHE A 4 1.46 10.75 -11.40
C PHE A 4 0.89 9.60 -10.53
N TYR A 5 1.60 9.21 -9.48
CA TYR A 5 1.14 8.13 -8.59
C TYR A 5 -0.08 8.53 -7.76
N ILE A 6 -0.17 9.80 -7.34
CA ILE A 6 -1.36 10.33 -6.66
C ILE A 6 -2.57 10.33 -7.59
N ILE A 7 -2.41 10.84 -8.81
CA ILE A 7 -3.46 10.86 -9.84
C ILE A 7 -3.90 9.42 -10.16
N LEU A 8 -2.96 8.49 -10.34
CA LEU A 8 -3.26 7.09 -10.57
C LEU A 8 -4.09 6.49 -9.42
N ALA A 9 -3.70 6.72 -8.16
CA ALA A 9 -4.42 6.23 -6.99
C ALA A 9 -5.85 6.80 -6.88
N VAL A 10 -6.01 8.10 -7.14
CA VAL A 10 -7.31 8.77 -7.16
C VAL A 10 -8.19 8.23 -8.28
N CYS A 11 -7.66 8.13 -9.51
CA CYS A 11 -8.36 7.58 -10.66
C CYS A 11 -8.81 6.14 -10.38
N LEU A 12 -7.93 5.26 -9.90
CA LEU A 12 -8.28 3.89 -9.56
C LEU A 12 -9.37 3.83 -8.50
N ALA A 13 -9.26 4.62 -7.42
CA ALA A 13 -10.29 4.68 -6.39
C ALA A 13 -11.66 5.12 -6.93
N ILE A 14 -11.69 6.09 -7.84
CA ILE A 14 -12.91 6.55 -8.51
C ILE A 14 -13.49 5.43 -9.38
N PHE A 15 -12.71 4.90 -10.33
CA PHE A 15 -13.18 3.94 -11.33
C PHE A 15 -13.61 2.61 -10.72
N LEU A 16 -12.86 2.07 -9.73
CA LEU A 16 -13.22 0.84 -9.01
C LEU A 16 -14.57 0.96 -8.26
N ASN A 17 -15.01 2.19 -7.97
CA ASN A 17 -16.26 2.48 -7.27
C ASN A 17 -17.31 3.17 -8.16
N GLN A 18 -17.20 3.09 -9.49
CA GLN A 18 -18.23 3.59 -10.41
C GLN A 18 -19.52 2.74 -10.34
N SER A 19 -20.68 3.35 -10.60
CA SER A 19 -21.95 2.61 -10.74
C SER A 19 -22.06 1.95 -12.12
N SER A 20 -21.49 2.60 -13.15
CA SER A 20 -21.39 2.03 -14.50
C SER A 20 -20.51 0.78 -14.52
N ARG A 21 -21.02 -0.28 -15.15
CA ARG A 21 -20.29 -1.55 -15.36
C ARG A 21 -19.02 -1.35 -16.18
N ILE A 22 -19.08 -0.46 -17.18
CA ILE A 22 -17.94 -0.13 -18.05
C ILE A 22 -16.89 0.64 -17.25
N GLY A 23 -17.31 1.63 -16.45
CA GLY A 23 -16.38 2.38 -15.59
C GLY A 23 -15.62 1.50 -14.62
N ARG A 24 -16.29 0.55 -13.96
CA ARG A 24 -15.61 -0.40 -13.06
C ARG A 24 -14.66 -1.36 -13.80
N ALA A 25 -15.09 -1.86 -14.96
CA ALA A 25 -14.22 -2.69 -15.81
C ALA A 25 -12.95 -1.93 -16.23
N ILE A 26 -13.07 -0.66 -16.64
CA ILE A 26 -11.91 0.20 -16.94
C ILE A 26 -11.00 0.32 -15.72
N GLY A 27 -11.53 0.63 -14.53
CA GLY A 27 -10.72 0.73 -13.31
C GLY A 27 -9.98 -0.55 -12.97
N THR A 28 -10.62 -1.70 -13.16
CA THR A 28 -10.03 -3.01 -12.90
C THR A 28 -8.95 -3.36 -13.91
N LEU A 29 -9.16 -3.03 -15.19
CA LEU A 29 -8.15 -3.18 -16.23
C LEU A 29 -6.95 -2.27 -15.96
N THR A 30 -7.17 -1.00 -15.60
CA THR A 30 -6.10 -0.07 -15.24
C THR A 30 -5.30 -0.58 -14.03
N ALA A 31 -5.96 -1.15 -13.02
CA ALA A 31 -5.28 -1.75 -11.88
C ALA A 31 -4.43 -2.96 -12.30
N ALA A 32 -4.94 -3.82 -13.19
CA ALA A 32 -4.19 -4.94 -13.74
C ALA A 32 -2.94 -4.48 -14.51
N LEU A 33 -3.08 -3.47 -15.37
CA LEU A 33 -1.96 -2.88 -16.11
C LEU A 33 -0.91 -2.25 -15.19
N ALA A 34 -1.33 -1.54 -14.14
CA ALA A 34 -0.42 -0.97 -13.16
C ALA A 34 0.40 -2.07 -12.44
N LEU A 35 -0.22 -3.20 -12.08
CA LEU A 35 0.50 -4.34 -11.50
C LEU A 35 1.47 -4.99 -12.48
N VAL A 36 1.09 -5.14 -13.76
CA VAL A 36 2.00 -5.63 -14.81
C VAL A 36 3.20 -4.71 -14.95
N MET A 37 3.00 -3.39 -14.93
CA MET A 37 4.10 -2.43 -15.01
C MET A 37 5.06 -2.54 -13.82
N ILE A 38 4.55 -2.71 -12.59
CA ILE A 38 5.38 -2.95 -11.40
C ILE A 38 6.18 -4.24 -11.55
N ALA A 39 5.52 -5.34 -11.91
CA ALA A 39 6.19 -6.63 -12.10
C ALA A 39 7.26 -6.56 -13.21
N TYR A 40 6.95 -5.90 -14.32
CA TYR A 40 7.86 -5.70 -15.44
C TYR A 40 9.08 -4.85 -15.05
N SER A 41 8.89 -3.76 -14.28
CA SER A 41 10.03 -2.96 -13.80
C SER A 41 10.99 -3.75 -12.91
N ILE A 42 10.45 -4.63 -12.06
CA ILE A 42 11.27 -5.51 -11.22
C ILE A 42 11.97 -6.57 -12.07
N LEU A 43 11.29 -7.09 -13.10
CA LEU A 43 11.88 -8.06 -14.02
C LEU A 43 13.08 -7.46 -14.74
N ILE A 44 12.97 -6.22 -15.25
CA ILE A 44 14.08 -5.51 -15.90
C ILE A 44 15.29 -5.39 -14.96
N ALA A 45 15.06 -5.11 -13.67
CA ALA A 45 16.14 -4.96 -12.68
C ALA A 45 17.01 -6.22 -12.50
N ASN A 46 16.53 -7.41 -12.93
CA ASN A 46 17.34 -8.63 -12.97
C ASN A 46 18.34 -8.65 -14.15
N PHE A 47 18.10 -7.87 -15.20
CA PHE A 47 18.84 -7.92 -16.47
C PHE A 47 19.63 -6.65 -16.76
N ASP A 48 19.28 -5.52 -16.15
CA ASP A 48 19.93 -4.22 -16.39
C ASP A 48 21.16 -3.97 -15.49
N GLY A 49 21.53 -4.95 -14.66
CA GLY A 49 22.66 -4.85 -13.74
C GLY A 49 22.31 -4.29 -12.36
N THR A 50 21.08 -3.81 -12.12
CA THR A 50 20.67 -3.23 -10.84
C THR A 50 20.88 -4.19 -9.68
N PHE A 51 20.39 -5.43 -9.79
CA PHE A 51 20.58 -6.43 -8.74
C PHE A 51 21.99 -7.03 -8.72
N ALA A 52 22.68 -7.06 -9.87
CA ALA A 52 24.06 -7.55 -9.97
C ALA A 52 25.08 -6.60 -9.32
N ALA A 53 24.73 -5.32 -9.16
CA ALA A 53 25.57 -4.31 -8.51
C ALA A 53 25.64 -4.45 -6.97
N ILE A 54 24.83 -5.33 -6.37
CA ILE A 54 24.87 -5.57 -4.92
C ILE A 54 26.16 -6.33 -4.56
N PRO A 55 27.00 -5.82 -3.64
CA PRO A 55 28.23 -6.50 -3.23
C PRO A 55 27.98 -7.90 -2.66
N THR A 56 28.88 -8.83 -2.92
CA THR A 56 28.76 -10.23 -2.45
C THR A 56 28.94 -10.36 -0.94
N ASP A 57 29.66 -9.42 -0.33
CA ASP A 57 29.91 -9.26 1.10
C ASP A 57 28.85 -8.38 1.81
N ALA A 58 27.84 -7.89 1.09
CA ALA A 58 26.74 -7.14 1.69
C ALA A 58 26.01 -7.96 2.76
N GLU A 59 25.39 -7.26 3.71
CA GLU A 59 24.61 -7.89 4.76
C GLU A 59 23.48 -8.77 4.20
N LEU A 60 23.05 -9.79 4.97
CA LEU A 60 21.97 -10.67 4.53
C LEU A 60 20.70 -9.89 4.18
N GLY A 61 20.38 -8.84 4.93
CA GLY A 61 19.22 -7.98 4.69
C GLY A 61 19.21 -7.36 3.30
N ASP A 62 20.38 -6.95 2.78
CA ASP A 62 20.52 -6.37 1.44
C ASP A 62 20.50 -7.45 0.35
N ARG A 63 21.18 -8.56 0.58
CA ARG A 63 21.26 -9.68 -0.39
C ARG A 63 19.92 -10.34 -0.67
N ILE A 64 18.97 -10.32 0.27
CA ILE A 64 17.64 -10.91 0.07
C ILE A 64 16.66 -9.97 -0.65
N LYS A 65 16.94 -8.66 -0.77
CA LYS A 65 15.97 -7.71 -1.34
C LYS A 65 15.61 -8.02 -2.79
N PRO A 66 16.53 -8.43 -3.70
CA PRO A 66 16.17 -8.87 -5.04
C PRO A 66 15.19 -10.05 -5.04
N PHE A 67 15.37 -11.01 -4.13
CA PHE A 67 14.45 -12.13 -3.99
C PHE A 67 13.06 -11.64 -3.53
N VAL A 68 13.01 -10.75 -2.53
CA VAL A 68 11.74 -10.17 -2.06
C VAL A 68 11.02 -9.40 -3.16
N LEU A 69 11.74 -8.57 -3.93
CA LEU A 69 11.17 -7.84 -5.07
C LEU A 69 10.64 -8.81 -6.14
N ASN A 70 11.40 -9.84 -6.51
CA ASN A 70 10.94 -10.84 -7.47
C ASN A 70 9.71 -11.62 -6.97
N ALA A 71 9.64 -11.93 -5.66
CA ALA A 71 8.46 -12.52 -5.06
C ALA A 71 7.24 -11.57 -5.16
N GLN A 72 7.43 -10.28 -4.91
CA GLN A 72 6.39 -9.27 -5.13
C GLN A 72 5.95 -9.20 -6.60
N ALA A 73 6.89 -9.25 -7.55
CA ALA A 73 6.58 -9.27 -8.98
C ALA A 73 5.75 -10.51 -9.38
N GLY A 74 6.07 -11.68 -8.80
CA GLY A 74 5.27 -12.90 -8.97
C GLY A 74 3.84 -12.74 -8.45
N VAL A 75 3.68 -12.25 -7.21
CA VAL A 75 2.35 -11.98 -6.62
C VAL A 75 1.58 -10.94 -7.43
N ALA A 76 2.23 -9.86 -7.85
CA ALA A 76 1.64 -8.81 -8.69
C ALA A 76 1.17 -9.36 -10.05
N SER A 77 1.94 -10.27 -10.66
CA SER A 77 1.59 -10.91 -11.92
C SER A 77 0.34 -11.81 -11.77
N LEU A 78 0.28 -12.61 -10.71
CA LEU A 78 -0.89 -13.44 -10.41
C LEU A 78 -2.14 -12.57 -10.13
N ALA A 79 -1.97 -11.50 -9.36
CA ALA A 79 -3.03 -10.54 -9.10
C ALA A 79 -3.49 -9.83 -10.39
N ALA A 80 -2.58 -9.45 -11.28
CA ALA A 80 -2.91 -8.87 -12.57
C ALA A 80 -3.74 -9.82 -13.44
N LEU A 81 -3.34 -11.10 -13.55
CA LEU A 81 -4.12 -12.12 -14.27
C LEU A 81 -5.52 -12.29 -13.67
N PHE A 82 -5.64 -12.30 -12.34
CA PHE A 82 -6.92 -12.33 -11.66
C PHE A 82 -7.77 -11.09 -11.99
N LEU A 83 -7.20 -9.89 -11.99
CA LEU A 83 -7.92 -8.65 -12.32
C LEU A 83 -8.32 -8.59 -13.81
N LEU A 84 -7.52 -9.14 -14.73
CA LEU A 84 -7.90 -9.28 -16.14
C LEU A 84 -9.13 -10.17 -16.29
N TRP A 85 -9.16 -11.32 -15.60
CA TRP A 85 -10.36 -12.15 -15.53
C TRP A 85 -11.55 -11.43 -14.86
N ALA A 86 -11.30 -10.70 -13.77
CA ALA A 86 -12.33 -9.96 -13.05
C ALA A 86 -12.94 -8.82 -13.88
N THR A 87 -12.15 -8.22 -14.79
CA THR A 87 -12.62 -7.18 -15.73
C THR A 87 -13.80 -7.68 -16.56
N TYR A 88 -13.71 -8.90 -17.10
CA TYR A 88 -14.80 -9.53 -17.83
C TYR A 88 -16.05 -9.74 -16.95
N ARG A 89 -15.85 -10.22 -15.72
CA ARG A 89 -16.94 -10.43 -14.75
C ARG A 89 -17.64 -9.13 -14.37
N GLN A 90 -16.89 -8.05 -14.19
CA GLN A 90 -17.43 -6.74 -13.84
C GLN A 90 -18.21 -6.10 -14.99
N GLY A 91 -17.76 -6.28 -16.24
CA GLY A 91 -18.47 -5.80 -17.44
C GLY A 91 -19.89 -6.37 -17.58
N LYS A 92 -20.18 -7.51 -16.94
CA LYS A 92 -21.51 -8.14 -16.93
C LYS A 92 -22.38 -7.73 -15.73
N ARG A 93 -21.83 -7.09 -14.71
CA ARG A 93 -22.55 -6.82 -13.45
C ARG A 93 -23.17 -5.43 -13.45
N HIS A 94 -24.48 -5.36 -13.24
CA HIS A 94 -25.20 -4.11 -13.03
C HIS A 94 -25.25 -3.78 -11.54
N VAL A 95 -25.00 -2.52 -11.19
CA VAL A 95 -25.10 -2.01 -9.81
C VAL A 95 -25.94 -0.74 -9.89
N THR A 96 -27.15 -0.81 -9.35
CA THR A 96 -28.13 0.29 -9.34
C THR A 96 -28.12 1.05 -8.02
N ASP A 97 -27.58 0.46 -6.96
CA ASP A 97 -27.72 1.01 -5.62
C ASP A 97 -26.80 2.24 -5.42
N PRO A 98 -27.37 3.37 -4.96
CA PRO A 98 -26.57 4.55 -4.62
C PRO A 98 -25.65 4.21 -3.45
N LEU A 99 -24.39 4.65 -3.52
CA LEU A 99 -23.50 4.56 -2.36
C LEU A 99 -23.72 5.79 -1.49
N PRO A 100 -24.08 5.62 -0.20
CA PRO A 100 -24.19 6.74 0.71
C PRO A 100 -22.83 7.41 0.90
N LEU A 101 -22.83 8.70 1.25
CA LEU A 101 -21.60 9.43 1.55
C LEU A 101 -20.90 8.83 2.79
N ARG A 102 -21.67 8.63 3.85
CA ARG A 102 -21.26 8.05 5.15
C ARG A 102 -21.45 6.53 5.18
N ASN A 103 -20.72 5.88 6.06
CA ASN A 103 -20.92 4.48 6.42
C ASN A 103 -22.31 4.27 7.04
N THR A 104 -22.84 3.08 6.82
CA THR A 104 -24.04 2.56 7.47
C THR A 104 -23.66 1.33 8.31
N ASP A 105 -24.60 0.78 9.06
CA ASP A 105 -24.35 -0.41 9.90
C ASP A 105 -23.91 -1.63 9.09
N THR A 106 -24.22 -1.63 7.79
CA THR A 106 -24.01 -2.79 6.90
C THR A 106 -22.95 -2.54 5.82
N HIS A 107 -22.70 -1.29 5.41
CA HIS A 107 -21.83 -0.99 4.27
C HIS A 107 -20.97 0.26 4.48
N PHE A 108 -19.74 0.25 3.95
CA PHE A 108 -18.92 1.46 3.89
C PHE A 108 -19.46 2.42 2.83
N GLY A 109 -19.50 3.70 3.17
CA GLY A 109 -19.86 4.80 2.29
C GLY A 109 -18.73 5.21 1.35
N ARG A 110 -19.02 6.16 0.45
CA ARG A 110 -18.10 6.62 -0.60
C ARG A 110 -16.78 7.14 -0.05
N VAL A 111 -16.81 7.96 1.00
CA VAL A 111 -15.60 8.57 1.57
C VAL A 111 -14.65 7.51 2.10
N SER A 112 -15.16 6.55 2.89
CA SER A 112 -14.33 5.46 3.44
C SER A 112 -13.77 4.54 2.36
N ARG A 113 -14.52 4.27 1.29
CA ARG A 113 -14.05 3.46 0.16
C ARG A 113 -12.97 4.18 -0.64
N TYR A 114 -13.18 5.45 -1.00
CA TYR A 114 -12.17 6.21 -1.75
C TYR A 114 -10.88 6.35 -0.95
N ALA A 115 -10.96 6.75 0.33
CA ALA A 115 -9.79 6.82 1.19
C ALA A 115 -9.07 5.46 1.29
N HIS A 116 -9.83 4.35 1.37
CA HIS A 116 -9.24 3.00 1.44
C HIS A 116 -8.45 2.66 0.17
N TRP A 117 -9.06 2.84 -0.99
CA TRP A 117 -8.44 2.50 -2.27
C TRP A 117 -7.28 3.41 -2.62
N ILE A 118 -7.36 4.72 -2.32
CA ILE A 118 -6.23 5.63 -2.52
C ILE A 118 -5.04 5.18 -1.65
N ILE A 119 -5.25 4.98 -0.35
CA ILE A 119 -4.20 4.54 0.57
C ILE A 119 -3.63 3.17 0.14
N GLY A 120 -4.50 2.22 -0.18
CA GLY A 120 -4.09 0.88 -0.60
C GLY A 120 -3.23 0.90 -1.86
N VAL A 121 -3.62 1.66 -2.89
CA VAL A 121 -2.83 1.79 -4.12
C VAL A 121 -1.48 2.46 -3.84
N LEU A 122 -1.46 3.54 -3.06
CA LEU A 122 -0.21 4.23 -2.70
C LEU A 122 0.74 3.32 -1.93
N ILE A 123 0.23 2.50 -1.00
CA ILE A 123 1.05 1.53 -0.26
C ILE A 123 1.63 0.46 -1.20
N LEU A 124 0.83 -0.06 -2.14
CA LEU A 124 1.30 -1.04 -3.13
C LEU A 124 2.39 -0.49 -4.05
N ILE A 125 2.45 0.84 -4.24
CA ILE A 125 3.54 1.52 -4.95
C ILE A 125 4.74 1.74 -4.02
N LEU A 126 4.50 2.22 -2.80
CA LEU A 126 5.54 2.60 -1.84
C LEU A 126 6.44 1.44 -1.41
N VAL A 127 5.87 0.26 -1.17
CA VAL A 127 6.61 -0.89 -0.64
C VAL A 127 7.70 -1.40 -1.62
N PRO A 128 7.40 -1.74 -2.89
CA PRO A 128 8.45 -2.09 -3.84
C PRO A 128 9.40 -0.92 -4.11
N MET A 129 8.90 0.32 -4.15
CA MET A 129 9.73 1.51 -4.37
C MET A 129 10.75 1.72 -3.25
N GLY A 130 10.36 1.54 -1.98
CA GLY A 130 11.26 1.67 -0.83
C GLY A 130 12.38 0.63 -0.86
N LEU A 131 12.03 -0.63 -1.14
CA LEU A 131 13.03 -1.69 -1.34
C LEU A 131 13.96 -1.36 -2.51
N PHE A 132 13.41 -0.92 -3.64
CA PHE A 132 14.18 -0.57 -4.83
C PHE A 132 15.19 0.56 -4.56
N VAL A 133 14.76 1.67 -3.94
CA VAL A 133 15.64 2.79 -3.56
C VAL A 133 16.77 2.33 -2.65
N SER A 134 16.50 1.38 -1.76
CA SER A 134 17.51 0.83 -0.83
C SER A 134 18.51 -0.14 -1.48
N ILE A 135 18.27 -0.57 -2.72
CA ILE A 135 19.20 -1.40 -3.51
C ILE A 135 20.05 -0.53 -4.44
N LEU A 136 19.50 0.58 -4.94
CA LEU A 136 20.23 1.48 -5.82
C LEU A 136 21.51 1.97 -5.14
N ALA A 137 22.61 1.90 -5.87
CA ALA A 137 23.89 2.45 -5.44
C ALA A 137 23.73 3.94 -5.06
N PRO A 138 24.47 4.44 -4.05
CA PRO A 138 24.31 5.83 -3.59
C PRO A 138 24.40 6.89 -4.69
N ASP A 139 25.23 6.65 -5.71
CA ASP A 139 25.51 7.49 -6.87
C ASP A 139 24.61 7.18 -8.09
N HIS A 140 23.72 6.19 -8.01
CA HIS A 140 22.85 5.82 -9.13
C HIS A 140 21.93 7.00 -9.52
N PRO A 141 21.87 7.41 -10.79
CA PRO A 141 21.23 8.66 -11.21
C PRO A 141 19.71 8.71 -10.93
N ALA A 142 19.04 7.57 -10.90
CA ALA A 142 17.61 7.50 -10.58
C ALA A 142 17.29 7.60 -9.07
N ARG A 143 18.27 7.34 -8.19
CA ARG A 143 18.05 7.20 -6.74
C ARG A 143 17.45 8.45 -6.09
N PRO A 144 17.94 9.68 -6.36
CA PRO A 144 17.37 10.88 -5.75
C PRO A 144 15.89 11.08 -6.09
N ALA A 145 15.50 10.85 -7.35
CA ALA A 145 14.13 11.04 -7.80
C ALA A 145 13.17 10.02 -7.15
N PHE A 146 13.58 8.74 -7.07
CA PHE A 146 12.77 7.72 -6.40
C PHE A 146 12.70 7.93 -4.88
N LEU A 147 13.80 8.32 -4.23
CA LEU A 147 13.82 8.61 -2.79
C LEU A 147 12.88 9.77 -2.44
N ALA A 148 12.99 10.89 -3.14
CA ALA A 148 12.11 12.04 -2.93
C ALA A 148 10.64 11.69 -3.18
N THR A 149 10.36 10.90 -4.23
CA THR A 149 9.00 10.42 -4.52
C THR A 149 8.48 9.52 -3.40
N HIS A 150 9.30 8.58 -2.91
CA HIS A 150 8.94 7.69 -1.81
C HIS A 150 8.62 8.47 -0.53
N GLN A 151 9.45 9.44 -0.14
CA GLN A 151 9.23 10.29 1.02
C GLN A 151 7.91 11.09 0.91
N MET A 152 7.68 11.74 -0.24
CA MET A 152 6.47 12.54 -0.45
C MET A 152 5.18 11.70 -0.47
N LEU A 153 5.22 10.53 -1.12
CA LEU A 153 4.09 9.61 -1.11
C LEU A 153 3.84 9.04 0.29
N GLY A 154 4.89 8.73 1.06
CA GLY A 154 4.77 8.28 2.45
C GLY A 154 4.10 9.32 3.34
N LEU A 155 4.49 10.58 3.24
CA LEU A 155 3.86 11.70 3.95
C LEU A 155 2.41 11.92 3.52
N THR A 156 2.12 11.76 2.22
CA THR A 156 0.76 11.81 1.70
C THR A 156 -0.11 10.71 2.32
N VAL A 157 0.41 9.49 2.44
CA VAL A 157 -0.28 8.37 3.12
C VAL A 157 -0.50 8.68 4.60
N LEU A 158 0.48 9.26 5.31
CA LEU A 158 0.33 9.66 6.71
C LEU A 158 -0.87 10.60 6.89
N LEU A 159 -0.96 11.65 6.07
CA LEU A 159 -2.09 12.59 6.09
C LEU A 159 -3.42 11.92 5.77
N LEU A 160 -3.46 11.08 4.72
CA LEU A 160 -4.68 10.36 4.33
C LEU A 160 -5.16 9.40 5.42
N VAL A 161 -4.24 8.72 6.11
CA VAL A 161 -4.56 7.81 7.23
C VAL A 161 -5.09 8.61 8.41
N ALA A 162 -4.48 9.74 8.75
CA ALA A 162 -4.99 10.63 9.80
C ALA A 162 -6.41 11.13 9.47
N CYS A 163 -6.64 11.63 8.25
CA CYS A 163 -7.97 12.03 7.79
C CYS A 163 -8.98 10.87 7.84
N ARG A 164 -8.56 9.66 7.46
CA ARG A 164 -9.39 8.45 7.52
C ARG A 164 -9.77 8.10 8.96
N MET A 165 -8.83 8.19 9.90
CA MET A 165 -9.10 7.92 11.32
C MET A 165 -10.10 8.92 11.89
N LEU A 166 -9.90 10.22 11.62
CA LEU A 166 -10.84 11.28 12.01
C LEU A 166 -12.23 11.07 11.38
N TRP A 167 -12.28 10.63 10.12
CA TRP A 167 -13.53 10.30 9.45
C TRP A 167 -14.27 9.14 10.12
N LEU A 168 -13.55 8.10 10.55
CA LEU A 168 -14.17 6.95 11.22
C LEU A 168 -14.77 7.28 12.59
N LEU A 169 -14.34 8.38 13.23
CA LEU A 169 -15.00 8.90 14.43
C LEU A 169 -16.40 9.47 14.13
N GLN A 170 -16.55 10.11 12.97
CA GLN A 170 -17.82 10.72 12.53
C GLN A 170 -18.72 9.76 11.74
N SER A 171 -18.11 8.73 11.17
CA SER A 171 -18.76 7.71 10.37
C SER A 171 -18.19 6.33 10.72
N PRO A 172 -18.68 5.72 11.82
CA PRO A 172 -18.17 4.45 12.33
C PRO A 172 -18.14 3.35 11.27
N ALA A 173 -17.21 2.41 11.41
CA ALA A 173 -17.16 1.25 10.52
C ALA A 173 -18.43 0.38 10.70
N PRO A 174 -18.93 -0.24 9.61
CA PRO A 174 -20.06 -1.18 9.67
C PRO A 174 -19.82 -2.27 10.71
N LEU A 175 -20.89 -2.68 11.38
CA LEU A 175 -20.82 -3.68 12.44
C LEU A 175 -20.34 -5.04 11.89
N MET A 176 -19.48 -5.68 12.65
CA MET A 176 -19.00 -7.02 12.33
C MET A 176 -20.11 -8.01 12.68
N ARG A 177 -20.56 -8.80 11.71
CA ARG A 177 -21.74 -9.68 11.86
C ARG A 177 -21.61 -10.62 13.05
N ALA A 178 -22.72 -10.90 13.72
CA ALA A 178 -22.74 -11.75 14.91
C ALA A 178 -22.31 -13.21 14.63
N ASP A 179 -22.52 -13.69 13.41
CA ASP A 179 -22.23 -15.07 12.97
C ASP A 179 -20.74 -15.35 12.67
N ILE A 180 -19.85 -14.36 12.81
CA ILE A 180 -18.41 -14.56 12.64
C ILE A 180 -17.82 -15.16 13.92
N GLN A 181 -17.05 -16.25 13.75
CA GLN A 181 -16.41 -16.97 14.85
C GLN A 181 -15.54 -16.04 15.72
N PRO A 182 -15.51 -16.23 17.05
CA PRO A 182 -14.79 -15.34 17.97
C PRO A 182 -13.30 -15.18 17.63
N LEU A 183 -12.64 -16.26 17.21
CA LEU A 183 -11.23 -16.22 16.82
C LEU A 183 -11.01 -15.36 15.57
N GLN A 184 -11.81 -15.56 14.51
CA GLN A 184 -11.76 -14.74 13.29
C GLN A 184 -12.01 -13.25 13.61
N ARG A 185 -12.94 -12.95 14.53
CA ARG A 185 -13.19 -11.59 15.02
C ARG A 185 -11.98 -10.98 15.71
N LYS A 186 -11.29 -11.73 16.57
CA LYS A 186 -10.07 -11.27 17.26
C LYS A 186 -8.94 -11.02 16.27
N LEU A 187 -8.72 -11.95 15.33
CA LEU A 187 -7.69 -11.84 14.30
C LEU A 187 -7.95 -10.65 13.35
N ALA A 188 -9.19 -10.41 12.95
CA ALA A 188 -9.55 -9.26 12.12
C ALA A 188 -9.26 -7.93 12.84
N LYS A 189 -9.60 -7.83 14.14
CA LYS A 189 -9.28 -6.63 14.94
C LYS A 189 -7.77 -6.43 15.08
N ALA A 190 -7.02 -7.49 15.40
CA ALA A 190 -5.56 -7.43 15.53
C ALA A 190 -4.90 -7.02 14.21
N THR A 191 -5.35 -7.60 13.09
CA THR A 191 -4.83 -7.28 11.75
C THR A 191 -5.09 -5.82 11.40
N HIS A 192 -6.30 -5.30 11.63
CA HIS A 192 -6.58 -3.89 11.36
C HIS A 192 -5.75 -2.96 12.26
N LEU A 193 -5.61 -3.27 13.54
CA LEU A 193 -4.78 -2.48 14.45
C LEU A 193 -3.31 -2.47 14.01
N ALA A 194 -2.77 -3.63 13.63
CA ALA A 194 -1.42 -3.75 13.09
C ALA A 194 -1.25 -2.91 11.81
N LEU A 195 -2.18 -3.01 10.86
CA LEU A 195 -2.14 -2.22 9.63
C LEU A 195 -2.18 -0.71 9.91
N TYR A 196 -3.02 -0.23 10.82
CA TYR A 196 -3.02 1.19 11.21
C TYR A 196 -1.69 1.60 11.86
N GLY A 197 -1.17 0.80 12.78
CA GLY A 197 0.13 1.05 13.42
C GLY A 197 1.26 1.14 12.40
N ILE A 198 1.28 0.24 11.41
CA ILE A 198 2.29 0.20 10.35
C ILE A 198 2.14 1.39 9.39
N MET A 199 0.92 1.73 8.98
CA MET A 199 0.65 2.86 8.07
C MET A 199 1.07 4.21 8.67
N LEU A 200 1.01 4.34 9.99
CA LEU A 200 1.55 5.51 10.72
C LEU A 200 3.06 5.36 10.96
N GLY A 201 3.49 4.16 11.33
CA GLY A 201 4.87 3.86 11.71
C GLY A 201 5.86 4.10 10.57
N PHE A 202 5.60 3.60 9.36
CA PHE A 202 6.49 3.75 8.22
C PHE A 202 6.86 5.21 7.93
N PRO A 203 5.90 6.13 7.66
CA PRO A 203 6.25 7.51 7.35
C PRO A 203 6.90 8.23 8.53
N VAL A 204 6.48 7.95 9.77
CA VAL A 204 7.12 8.53 10.96
C VAL A 204 8.57 8.07 11.07
N THR A 205 8.85 6.78 10.99
CA THR A 205 10.23 6.27 11.09
C THR A 205 11.07 6.69 9.89
N GLY A 206 10.50 6.86 8.70
CA GLY A 206 11.20 7.35 7.51
C GLY A 206 11.61 8.83 7.63
N VAL A 207 10.73 9.67 8.19
CA VAL A 207 11.05 11.06 8.53
C VAL A 207 12.18 11.10 9.56
N LEU A 208 12.03 10.35 10.65
CA LEU A 208 12.99 10.29 11.74
C LEU A 208 14.37 9.79 11.27
N LEU A 209 14.38 8.75 10.43
CA LEU A 209 15.58 8.27 9.77
C LEU A 209 16.26 9.39 8.98
N THR A 210 15.51 10.09 8.12
CA THR A 210 16.08 11.12 7.25
C THR A 210 16.69 12.28 8.07
N VAL A 211 15.95 12.81 9.06
CA VAL A 211 16.40 13.98 9.82
C VAL A 211 17.52 13.67 10.81
N TRP A 212 17.51 12.48 11.44
CA TRP A 212 18.59 12.10 12.35
C TRP A 212 19.85 11.64 11.63
N ASP A 213 19.74 11.16 10.40
CA ASP A 213 20.89 10.91 9.52
C ASP A 213 21.50 12.23 8.98
N GLY A 214 20.89 13.38 9.27
CA GLY A 214 21.37 14.69 8.86
C GLY A 214 21.07 15.06 7.41
N ASN A 215 20.20 14.29 6.74
CA ASN A 215 19.80 14.58 5.37
C ASN A 215 18.72 15.67 5.35
N PRO A 216 18.73 16.55 4.33
CA PRO A 216 17.68 17.54 4.15
C PRO A 216 16.35 16.84 3.87
N LEU A 217 15.28 17.33 4.51
CA LEU A 217 13.93 16.86 4.28
C LEU A 217 12.98 18.05 4.17
N GLU A 218 12.49 18.30 2.97
CA GLU A 218 11.47 19.28 2.71
C GLU A 218 10.08 18.64 2.72
N VAL A 219 9.15 19.23 3.45
CA VAL A 219 7.77 18.75 3.58
C VAL A 219 6.83 19.91 3.29
N PHE A 220 6.13 19.86 2.15
CA PHE A 220 5.17 20.89 1.72
C PHE A 220 5.72 22.33 1.77
N GLY A 221 7.00 22.52 1.41
CA GLY A 221 7.68 23.82 1.43
C GLY A 221 8.33 24.21 2.77
N TRP A 222 8.33 23.31 3.77
CA TRP A 222 8.98 23.51 5.06
C TRP A 222 10.19 22.59 5.18
N SER A 223 11.35 23.14 5.53
CA SER A 223 12.52 22.35 5.96
C SER A 223 12.23 21.76 7.34
N LEU A 224 12.13 20.43 7.41
CA LEU A 224 11.96 19.74 8.69
C LEU A 224 13.31 19.44 9.35
N SER A 225 14.38 19.31 8.56
CA SER A 225 15.74 19.05 9.04
C SER A 225 16.23 20.09 10.03
N ASP A 226 15.87 21.38 9.84
CA ASP A 226 16.34 22.48 10.70
C ASP A 226 15.80 22.39 12.13
N ARG A 227 14.83 21.51 12.39
CA ARG A 227 14.21 21.31 13.71
C ARG A 227 14.81 20.15 14.49
N PHE A 228 15.74 19.39 13.90
CA PHE A 228 16.33 18.21 14.53
C PHE A 228 17.86 18.29 14.47
N THR A 229 18.51 17.85 15.54
CA THR A 229 19.96 17.65 15.55
C THR A 229 20.26 16.23 15.03
N PRO A 230 21.20 16.07 14.08
CA PRO A 230 21.65 14.74 13.65
C PRO A 230 22.10 13.88 14.83
N ASN A 231 21.73 12.60 14.80
CA ASN A 231 22.06 11.62 15.84
C ASN A 231 22.12 10.22 15.23
N SER A 232 23.32 9.67 15.10
CA SER A 232 23.56 8.38 14.44
C SER A 232 22.90 7.20 15.13
N GLN A 233 22.85 7.16 16.47
CA GLN A 233 22.22 6.07 17.21
C GLN A 233 20.70 6.04 17.00
N LEU A 234 20.07 7.22 16.96
CA LEU A 234 18.64 7.35 16.69
C LEU A 234 18.33 7.08 15.22
N ALA A 235 19.19 7.51 14.30
CA ALA A 235 19.08 7.19 12.88
C ALA A 235 19.15 5.67 12.64
N GLU A 236 20.11 4.98 13.26
CA GLU A 236 20.23 3.52 13.18
C GLU A 236 18.98 2.81 13.72
N SER A 237 18.46 3.25 14.87
CA SER A 237 17.21 2.72 15.42
C SER A 237 16.01 2.93 14.48
N ALA A 238 15.91 4.11 13.87
CA ALA A 238 14.88 4.42 12.89
C ALA A 238 15.04 3.58 11.61
N ALA A 239 16.28 3.34 11.16
CA ALA A 239 16.60 2.48 10.03
C ALA A 239 16.17 1.03 10.28
N ILE A 240 16.48 0.47 11.47
CA ILE A 240 16.06 -0.88 11.85
C ILE A 240 14.53 -0.99 11.84
N LEU A 241 13.84 -0.01 12.42
CA LEU A 241 12.38 -0.01 12.42
C LEU A 241 11.80 0.08 11.00
N HIS A 242 12.30 0.99 10.18
CA HIS A 242 11.77 1.27 8.84
C HIS A 242 12.11 0.18 7.82
N ASN A 243 13.33 -0.38 7.87
CA ASN A 243 13.85 -1.29 6.85
C ASN A 243 13.68 -2.77 7.20
N LEU A 244 13.49 -3.12 8.48
CA LEU A 244 13.42 -4.51 8.92
C LEU A 244 12.12 -4.82 9.68
N VAL A 245 11.87 -4.14 10.80
CA VAL A 245 10.76 -4.50 11.70
C VAL A 245 9.41 -4.24 11.05
N LEU A 246 9.18 -3.03 10.54
CA LEU A 246 7.90 -2.67 9.93
C LEU A 246 7.61 -3.48 8.65
N PRO A 247 8.56 -3.72 7.73
CA PRO A 247 8.34 -4.62 6.60
C PRO A 247 7.95 -6.04 7.00
N ALA A 248 8.61 -6.63 8.00
CA ALA A 248 8.27 -7.98 8.47
C ALA A 248 6.83 -8.06 8.99
N VAL A 249 6.44 -7.10 9.85
CA VAL A 249 5.06 -7.03 10.37
C VAL A 249 4.07 -6.72 9.24
N PHE A 250 4.45 -5.88 8.27
CA PHE A 250 3.61 -5.52 7.13
C PHE A 250 3.27 -6.74 6.28
N TYR A 251 4.26 -7.54 5.88
CA TYR A 251 4.01 -8.74 5.07
C TYR A 251 3.11 -9.73 5.80
N LEU A 252 3.31 -9.94 7.11
CA LEU A 252 2.46 -10.80 7.91
C LEU A 252 1.01 -10.27 7.98
N ALA A 253 0.85 -8.97 8.27
CA ALA A 253 -0.47 -8.34 8.39
C ALA A 253 -1.22 -8.31 7.05
N VAL A 254 -0.53 -8.04 5.95
CA VAL A 254 -1.11 -8.07 4.60
C VAL A 254 -1.48 -9.48 4.17
N ALA A 255 -0.61 -10.47 4.44
CA ALA A 255 -0.93 -11.87 4.17
C ALA A 255 -2.16 -12.33 4.97
N ALA A 256 -2.26 -11.96 6.25
CA ALA A 256 -3.43 -12.23 7.06
C ALA A 256 -4.69 -11.52 6.52
N HIS A 257 -4.56 -10.25 6.13
CA HIS A 257 -5.66 -9.45 5.59
C HIS A 257 -6.20 -10.02 4.26
N LEU A 258 -5.32 -10.24 3.28
CA LEU A 258 -5.69 -10.76 1.96
C LEU A 258 -6.11 -12.24 2.03
N GLY A 259 -5.47 -13.02 2.90
CA GLY A 259 -5.83 -14.41 3.18
C GLY A 259 -7.24 -14.53 3.73
N ALA A 260 -7.61 -13.69 4.72
CA ALA A 260 -8.97 -13.66 5.25
C ALA A 260 -9.99 -13.30 4.16
N VAL A 261 -9.71 -12.29 3.32
CA VAL A 261 -10.60 -11.93 2.20
C VAL A 261 -10.78 -13.11 1.24
N THR A 262 -9.70 -13.81 0.91
CA THR A 262 -9.71 -14.96 -0.02
C THR A 262 -10.50 -16.14 0.56
N VAL A 263 -10.27 -16.50 1.82
CA VAL A 263 -10.99 -17.57 2.53
C VAL A 263 -12.48 -17.24 2.63
N HIS A 264 -12.83 -16.03 3.06
CA HIS A 264 -14.23 -15.62 3.15
C HIS A 264 -14.91 -15.58 1.78
N HIS A 265 -14.20 -15.20 0.71
CA HIS A 265 -14.76 -15.16 -0.64
C HIS A 265 -14.97 -16.56 -1.24
N PHE A 266 -13.93 -17.38 -1.29
CA PHE A 266 -13.91 -18.62 -2.07
C PHE A 266 -14.32 -19.85 -1.26
N ALA A 267 -13.87 -19.96 0.00
CA ALA A 267 -14.17 -21.11 0.84
C ALA A 267 -15.51 -20.96 1.56
N GLU A 268 -15.73 -19.82 2.24
CA GLU A 268 -16.95 -19.59 3.03
C GLU A 268 -18.09 -18.97 2.22
N ARG A 269 -17.84 -18.56 0.97
CA ARG A 269 -18.82 -17.92 0.06
C ARG A 269 -19.52 -16.70 0.67
N ARG A 270 -18.86 -16.00 1.60
CA ARG A 270 -19.33 -14.76 2.27
C ARG A 270 -19.09 -13.54 1.39
N LEU A 271 -19.75 -13.53 0.23
CA LEU A 271 -19.60 -12.48 -0.79
C LEU A 271 -19.93 -11.08 -0.24
N LEU A 272 -20.85 -10.97 0.72
CA LEU A 272 -21.27 -9.70 1.29
C LEU A 272 -20.19 -9.03 2.16
N ASP A 273 -19.37 -9.81 2.88
CA ASP A 273 -18.33 -9.25 3.76
C ASP A 273 -17.16 -8.69 2.94
N VAL A 274 -16.82 -9.34 1.84
CA VAL A 274 -15.79 -8.87 0.89
C VAL A 274 -16.28 -7.66 0.07
N ARG A 275 -17.57 -7.63 -0.28
CA ARG A 275 -18.18 -6.53 -1.06
C ARG A 275 -18.40 -5.25 -0.26
N ARG A 276 -18.06 -5.21 1.03
CA ARG A 276 -18.18 -3.96 1.80
C ARG A 276 -17.26 -2.84 1.29
N MET A 277 -16.14 -3.20 0.65
CA MET A 277 -15.17 -2.25 0.07
C MET A 277 -15.19 -2.19 -1.47
N LEU A 278 -15.96 -3.06 -2.14
CA LEU A 278 -16.06 -3.15 -3.59
C LEU A 278 -17.50 -2.91 -4.05
N ARG A 279 -17.70 -2.35 -5.25
CA ARG A 279 -19.05 -2.26 -5.82
C ARG A 279 -19.44 -3.53 -6.57
#